data_AF-A0A8X8APG0-F1
#
_entry.id   AF-A0A8X8APG0-F1
#
_cell.length_a   1.000
_cell.length_b   1.000
_cell.length_c   1.000
_cell.angle_alpha   90.00
_cell.angle_beta   90.00
_cell.angle_gamma   90.00
#
_symmetry.space_group_name_H-M   'P 1'
#
loop_
_entity.id
_entity.type
_entity.pdbx_description
1 polymer ?
#
loop_
_entity_poly.entity_id
_entity_poly.type
_entity_poly.pdbx_seq_one_letter_code
_entity_poly.pdbx_strand_id
1 'polypeptide(L)'
;MGSGKTRANPNNRPTVRHPSHDHPLRVFKSQEGDEIICSGCELELIGQAYKCTKSECNYFLHKSCFDLPGETHHKSHPDHPLTLVHSPPYGQSTFTCDACGEHGSGFTYHCSNCHYDVHVGCAFVPESVEREDHEHPLTLLYNTPCKGREDGVTFICDVCEEDMPENLWVYYCKECDYGTHVHSCATYEDNAAKKGEEEGETSSVASEMKSVMDARMEMAMMQLQLDAIDAAGSYVGSWEPRRGYYW
;
A
#
# COMPACT_ATOMS: atom_id res chain seq x y z
N MET A 1 -13.38 -60.25 -3.68
CA MET A 1 -13.91 -59.01 -3.06
C MET A 1 -12.74 -58.03 -2.97
N GLY A 2 -12.56 -57.19 -3.98
CA GLY A 2 -11.45 -56.25 -4.07
C GLY A 2 -11.89 -54.87 -3.61
N SER A 3 -11.40 -54.43 -2.45
CA SER A 3 -11.55 -53.04 -2.00
C SER A 3 -10.45 -52.19 -2.62
N GLY A 4 -10.78 -51.51 -3.73
CA GLY A 4 -9.91 -50.50 -4.32
C GLY A 4 -9.87 -49.26 -3.42
N LYS A 5 -8.74 -49.03 -2.75
CA LYS A 5 -8.42 -47.73 -2.15
C LYS A 5 -8.02 -46.78 -3.29
N THR A 6 -8.86 -45.81 -3.61
CA THR A 6 -8.49 -44.69 -4.47
C THR A 6 -7.41 -43.86 -3.78
N ARG A 7 -6.20 -43.87 -4.34
CA ARG A 7 -5.12 -42.95 -3.95
C ARG A 7 -5.52 -41.54 -4.41
N ALA A 8 -5.57 -40.58 -3.48
CA ALA A 8 -5.67 -39.17 -3.83
C ALA A 8 -4.44 -38.75 -4.64
N ASN A 9 -4.66 -38.08 -5.77
CA ASN A 9 -3.61 -37.57 -6.66
C ASN A 9 -2.94 -36.34 -6.00
N PRO A 10 -1.61 -36.35 -5.75
CA PRO A 10 -0.91 -35.27 -5.04
C PRO A 10 -0.88 -33.92 -5.78
N ASN A 11 -1.37 -33.84 -7.03
CA ASN A 11 -1.31 -32.65 -7.87
C ASN A 11 -2.55 -31.74 -7.84
N ASN A 12 -3.58 -32.03 -7.05
CA ASN A 12 -4.78 -31.19 -7.02
C ASN A 12 -4.67 -30.04 -6.01
N ARG A 13 -3.66 -29.16 -6.18
CA ARG A 13 -3.57 -27.94 -5.36
C ARG A 13 -4.63 -26.96 -5.89
N PRO A 14 -5.51 -26.39 -5.03
CA PRO A 14 -6.54 -25.45 -5.48
C PRO A 14 -5.94 -24.27 -6.24
N THR A 15 -6.58 -23.88 -7.34
CA THR A 15 -6.23 -22.70 -8.13
C THR A 15 -7.33 -21.65 -8.03
N VAL A 16 -6.96 -20.39 -8.21
CA VAL A 16 -7.84 -19.22 -8.17
C VAL A 16 -7.62 -18.35 -9.40
N ARG A 17 -8.56 -17.49 -9.75
CA ARG A 17 -8.42 -16.49 -10.83
C ARG A 17 -8.32 -15.10 -10.21
N HIS A 18 -7.62 -14.19 -10.89
CA HIS A 18 -7.53 -12.79 -10.48
C HIS A 18 -7.75 -11.88 -11.70
N PRO A 19 -8.47 -10.74 -11.58
CA PRO A 19 -8.79 -9.89 -12.74
C PRO A 19 -7.57 -9.26 -13.43
N SER A 20 -6.45 -9.12 -12.72
CA SER A 20 -5.20 -8.57 -13.27
C SER A 20 -4.43 -9.53 -14.18
N HIS A 21 -4.82 -10.81 -14.26
CA HIS A 21 -4.02 -11.81 -14.94
C HIS A 21 -4.85 -12.97 -15.50
N ASP A 22 -4.57 -13.36 -16.74
CA ASP A 22 -5.40 -14.32 -17.48
C ASP A 22 -5.27 -15.77 -16.99
N HIS A 23 -4.12 -16.12 -16.41
CA HIS A 23 -3.85 -17.48 -15.98
C HIS A 23 -4.30 -17.73 -14.54
N PRO A 24 -4.73 -18.95 -14.20
CA PRO A 24 -4.97 -19.33 -12.82
C PRO A 24 -3.71 -19.14 -11.96
N LEU A 25 -3.92 -18.70 -10.73
CA LEU A 25 -2.89 -18.59 -9.71
C LEU A 25 -3.04 -19.74 -8.72
N ARG A 26 -1.95 -20.09 -8.05
CA ARG A 26 -1.93 -21.04 -6.93
C ARG A 26 -1.15 -20.44 -5.77
N VAL A 27 -1.48 -20.87 -4.56
CA VAL A 27 -0.71 -20.49 -3.38
C VAL A 27 0.73 -20.98 -3.51
N PHE A 28 1.65 -20.12 -3.15
CA PHE A 28 3.09 -20.28 -3.14
C PHE A 28 3.65 -19.76 -1.81
N LYS A 29 4.82 -20.25 -1.42
CA LYS A 29 5.57 -19.76 -0.26
C LYS A 29 6.94 -19.38 -0.78
N SER A 30 7.34 -18.12 -0.64
CA SER A 30 8.73 -17.72 -0.90
C SER A 30 9.64 -18.35 0.14
N GLN A 31 10.86 -18.69 -0.28
CA GLN A 31 11.93 -19.15 0.58
C GLN A 31 12.82 -17.97 0.96
N GLU A 32 13.57 -18.15 2.04
CA GLU A 32 14.56 -17.16 2.48
C GLU A 32 15.66 -17.04 1.41
N GLY A 33 15.89 -15.82 0.92
CA GLY A 33 16.79 -15.54 -0.20
C GLY A 33 16.14 -15.49 -1.59
N ASP A 34 14.83 -15.75 -1.71
CA ASP A 34 14.11 -15.56 -2.98
C ASP A 34 13.88 -14.05 -3.26
N GLU A 35 14.52 -13.51 -4.29
CA GLU A 35 14.28 -12.15 -4.81
C GLU A 35 13.07 -12.13 -5.76
N ILE A 36 11.87 -12.42 -5.25
CA ILE A 36 10.64 -12.43 -6.06
C ILE A 36 9.88 -11.13 -5.84
N ILE A 37 9.58 -10.41 -6.91
CA ILE A 37 8.81 -9.16 -6.89
C ILE A 37 7.33 -9.43 -7.15
N CYS A 38 6.47 -8.78 -6.36
CA CYS A 38 5.03 -8.75 -6.57
C CYS A 38 4.68 -7.91 -7.81
N SER A 39 3.93 -8.48 -8.74
CA SER A 39 3.45 -7.78 -9.93
C SER A 39 2.38 -6.71 -9.62
N GLY A 40 1.88 -6.67 -8.38
CA GLY A 40 0.88 -5.69 -7.93
C GLY A 40 1.51 -4.46 -7.31
N CYS A 41 2.23 -4.60 -6.20
CA CYS A 41 2.81 -3.46 -5.49
C CYS A 41 4.27 -3.17 -5.83
N GLU A 42 4.91 -3.99 -6.67
CA GLU A 42 6.33 -3.87 -7.07
C GLU A 42 7.31 -4.01 -5.90
N LEU A 43 6.83 -4.43 -4.72
CA LEU A 43 7.65 -4.82 -3.59
C LEU A 43 7.96 -6.31 -3.68
N GLU A 44 9.10 -6.71 -3.14
CA GLU A 44 9.46 -8.12 -2.99
C GLU A 44 8.38 -8.93 -2.20
N LEU A 45 8.39 -10.26 -2.28
CA LEU A 45 7.45 -11.13 -1.57
C LEU A 45 8.07 -11.71 -0.31
N ILE A 46 7.35 -11.66 0.80
CA ILE A 46 7.71 -12.40 2.04
C ILE A 46 6.57 -13.35 2.37
N GLY A 47 6.92 -14.61 2.62
CA GLY A 47 5.96 -15.61 3.09
C GLY A 47 5.00 -16.12 2.01
N GLN A 48 3.71 -16.13 2.31
CA GLN A 48 2.69 -16.73 1.43
C GLN A 48 2.20 -15.75 0.38
N ALA A 49 2.19 -16.21 -0.86
CA ALA A 49 1.83 -15.42 -2.03
C ALA A 49 1.03 -16.27 -3.03
N TYR A 50 0.53 -15.63 -4.08
CA TYR A 50 -0.02 -16.30 -5.26
C TYR A 50 0.99 -16.26 -6.39
N LYS A 51 1.14 -17.38 -7.10
CA LYS A 51 1.94 -17.44 -8.33
C LYS A 51 1.16 -18.04 -9.48
N CYS A 52 1.46 -17.62 -10.69
CA CYS A 52 0.90 -18.20 -11.90
C CYS A 52 1.17 -19.72 -11.99
N THR A 53 0.19 -20.44 -12.53
CA THR A 53 0.35 -21.89 -12.78
C THR A 53 1.22 -22.20 -13.99
N LYS A 54 1.39 -21.25 -14.93
CA LYS A 54 2.25 -21.43 -16.10
C LYS A 54 3.72 -21.21 -15.73
N SER A 55 4.58 -22.15 -16.14
CA SER A 55 6.01 -22.15 -15.80
C SER A 55 6.78 -20.95 -16.34
N GLU A 56 6.43 -20.50 -17.53
CA GLU A 56 7.07 -19.40 -18.26
C GLU A 56 6.47 -18.02 -17.93
N CYS A 57 5.57 -17.95 -16.94
CA CYS A 57 4.89 -16.73 -16.56
C CYS A 57 5.31 -16.27 -15.16
N ASN A 58 6.08 -15.19 -15.11
CA ASN A 58 6.59 -14.60 -13.87
C ASN A 58 5.58 -13.65 -13.23
N TYR A 59 4.35 -14.13 -13.01
CA TYR A 59 3.30 -13.35 -12.36
C TYR A 59 3.10 -13.82 -10.93
N PHE A 60 3.31 -12.90 -9.99
CA PHE A 60 3.20 -13.15 -8.55
C PHE A 60 2.45 -12.03 -7.86
N LEU A 61 1.68 -12.35 -6.82
CA LEU A 61 1.00 -11.37 -5.98
C LEU A 61 1.17 -11.71 -4.51
N HIS A 62 1.39 -10.70 -3.66
CA HIS A 62 1.10 -10.84 -2.24
C HIS A 62 -0.35 -11.26 -2.05
N LYS A 63 -0.64 -11.92 -0.92
CA LYS A 63 -2.02 -12.19 -0.54
C LYS A 63 -2.82 -10.89 -0.38
N SER A 64 -2.24 -9.89 0.27
CA SER A 64 -2.81 -8.54 0.40
C SER A 64 -3.12 -7.92 -0.97
N CYS A 65 -2.18 -7.98 -1.92
CA CYS A 65 -2.37 -7.49 -3.29
C CYS A 65 -3.48 -8.22 -4.06
N PHE A 66 -3.68 -9.51 -3.78
CA PHE A 66 -4.78 -10.29 -4.37
C PHE A 66 -6.15 -9.89 -3.80
N ASP A 67 -6.18 -9.47 -2.53
CA ASP A 67 -7.41 -9.15 -1.79
C ASP A 67 -7.71 -7.63 -1.75
N LEU A 68 -6.95 -6.80 -2.48
CA LEU A 68 -7.12 -5.34 -2.48
C LEU A 68 -8.55 -4.92 -2.86
N PRO A 69 -9.13 -3.92 -2.18
CA PRO A 69 -10.45 -3.42 -2.54
C PRO A 69 -10.40 -2.72 -3.90
N GLY A 70 -11.41 -2.98 -4.73
CA GLY A 70 -11.52 -2.39 -6.07
C GLY A 70 -11.72 -0.87 -6.08
N GLU A 71 -12.12 -0.29 -4.95
CA GLU A 71 -12.33 1.14 -4.76
C GLU A 71 -12.03 1.52 -3.30
N THR A 72 -11.54 2.74 -3.06
CA THR A 72 -11.34 3.30 -1.72
C THR A 72 -11.67 4.79 -1.67
N HIS A 73 -12.18 5.27 -0.54
CA HIS A 73 -12.37 6.69 -0.25
C HIS A 73 -11.21 7.16 0.63
N HIS A 74 -10.18 7.71 0.01
CA HIS A 74 -8.94 8.07 0.70
C HIS A 74 -8.94 9.53 1.17
N LYS A 75 -8.44 9.80 2.39
CA LYS A 75 -8.48 11.16 2.98
C LYS A 75 -7.65 12.20 2.22
N SER A 76 -6.63 11.76 1.48
CA SER A 76 -5.86 12.65 0.59
C SER A 76 -6.68 13.14 -0.61
N HIS A 77 -7.78 12.47 -0.93
CA HIS A 77 -8.62 12.76 -2.08
C HIS A 77 -10.11 12.56 -1.73
N PRO A 78 -10.69 13.41 -0.86
CA PRO A 78 -12.02 13.16 -0.28
C PRO A 78 -13.18 13.37 -1.27
N ASP A 79 -12.98 14.15 -2.32
CA ASP A 79 -14.04 14.54 -3.26
C ASP A 79 -14.43 13.42 -4.22
N HIS A 80 -13.54 12.46 -4.47
CA HIS A 80 -13.79 11.33 -5.37
C HIS A 80 -13.21 10.02 -4.81
N PRO A 81 -13.87 8.88 -5.06
CA PRO A 81 -13.25 7.59 -4.81
C PRO A 81 -12.05 7.36 -5.73
N LEU A 82 -11.09 6.56 -5.25
CA LEU A 82 -9.99 6.04 -6.04
C LEU A 82 -10.31 4.59 -6.44
N THR A 83 -10.22 4.30 -7.74
CA THR A 83 -10.48 2.95 -8.28
C THR A 83 -9.16 2.21 -8.46
N LEU A 84 -9.12 0.95 -8.06
CA LEU A 84 -7.99 0.07 -8.30
C LEU A 84 -7.91 -0.28 -9.79
N VAL A 85 -6.79 0.07 -10.41
CA VAL A 85 -6.43 -0.38 -11.76
C VAL A 85 -5.21 -1.29 -11.67
N HIS A 86 -5.22 -2.37 -12.46
CA HIS A 86 -4.15 -3.39 -12.43
C HIS A 86 -2.97 -3.09 -13.36
N SER A 87 -3.04 -1.97 -14.07
CA SER A 87 -2.00 -1.41 -14.92
C SER A 87 -2.28 0.08 -15.10
N PRO A 88 -1.26 0.94 -15.18
CA PRO A 88 -1.48 2.38 -15.34
C PRO A 88 -2.24 2.67 -16.64
N PRO A 89 -3.22 3.58 -16.64
CA PRO A 89 -4.07 3.86 -17.82
C PRO A 89 -3.37 4.67 -18.91
N TYR A 90 -2.06 4.89 -18.79
CA TYR A 90 -1.26 5.75 -19.64
C TYR A 90 -0.53 4.98 -20.73
N GLY A 91 -0.28 5.62 -21.88
CA GLY A 91 0.36 4.97 -23.04
C GLY A 91 1.78 4.44 -22.78
N GLN A 92 2.46 4.92 -21.74
CA GLN A 92 3.79 4.47 -21.33
C GLN A 92 3.76 3.35 -20.28
N SER A 93 2.56 2.94 -19.82
CA SER A 93 2.37 1.92 -18.76
C SER A 93 3.08 2.25 -17.44
N THR A 94 3.34 3.53 -17.19
CA THR A 94 3.90 4.05 -15.94
C THR A 94 3.10 5.26 -15.46
N PHE A 95 3.17 5.55 -14.17
CA PHE A 95 2.62 6.75 -13.54
C PHE A 95 3.63 7.35 -12.56
N THR A 96 3.37 8.57 -12.12
CA THR A 96 4.07 9.20 -10.98
C THR A 96 3.08 9.26 -9.83
N CYS A 97 3.48 8.78 -8.66
CA CYS A 97 2.62 8.74 -7.50
C CYS A 97 2.49 10.14 -6.85
N ASP A 98 1.26 10.63 -6.68
CA ASP A 98 0.98 11.90 -6.01
C ASP A 98 1.31 11.90 -4.51
N ALA A 99 1.54 10.72 -3.92
CA ALA A 99 1.93 10.61 -2.52
C ALA A 99 3.44 10.74 -2.32
N CYS A 100 4.24 9.98 -3.05
CA CYS A 100 5.69 9.90 -2.82
C CYS A 100 6.55 10.49 -3.93
N GLY A 101 5.97 10.85 -5.08
CA GLY A 101 6.69 11.38 -6.23
C GLY A 101 7.43 10.32 -7.06
N GLU A 102 7.48 9.07 -6.60
CA GLU A 102 8.16 7.98 -7.31
C GLU A 102 7.31 7.39 -8.43
N HIS A 103 7.99 6.79 -9.41
CA HIS A 103 7.34 6.11 -10.52
C HIS A 103 6.78 4.74 -10.11
N GLY A 104 5.71 4.31 -10.77
CA GLY A 104 5.17 2.95 -10.62
C GLY A 104 4.67 2.39 -11.96
N SER A 105 4.64 1.07 -12.07
CA SER A 105 4.10 0.34 -13.22
C SER A 105 3.12 -0.78 -12.85
N GLY A 106 2.96 -1.05 -11.54
CA GLY A 106 2.05 -2.06 -11.00
C GLY A 106 0.61 -1.59 -10.87
N PHE A 107 -0.04 -2.07 -9.82
CA PHE A 107 -1.40 -1.68 -9.43
C PHE A 107 -1.40 -0.27 -8.85
N THR A 108 -2.47 0.46 -9.15
CA THR A 108 -2.60 1.88 -8.79
C THR A 108 -4.01 2.16 -8.30
N TYR A 109 -4.14 3.00 -7.27
CA TYR A 109 -5.40 3.65 -6.96
C TYR A 109 -5.50 4.95 -7.76
N HIS A 110 -6.43 4.97 -8.71
CA HIS A 110 -6.54 6.00 -9.73
C HIS A 110 -7.88 6.74 -9.66
N CYS A 111 -7.84 8.06 -9.73
CA CYS A 111 -8.99 8.90 -10.03
C CYS A 111 -8.96 9.38 -11.47
N SER A 112 -9.90 8.93 -12.30
CA SER A 112 -10.00 9.36 -13.71
C SER A 112 -10.36 10.84 -13.89
N ASN A 113 -11.02 11.44 -12.90
CA ASN A 113 -11.51 12.82 -13.00
C ASN A 113 -10.39 13.82 -12.71
N CYS A 114 -9.52 13.48 -11.77
CA CYS A 114 -8.46 14.36 -11.29
C CYS A 114 -7.08 13.98 -11.80
N HIS A 115 -6.93 12.81 -12.43
CA HIS A 115 -5.63 12.20 -12.74
C HIS A 115 -4.75 12.08 -11.50
N TYR A 116 -5.38 11.63 -10.40
CA TYR A 116 -4.73 11.42 -9.12
C TYR A 116 -4.37 9.94 -9.00
N ASP A 117 -3.09 9.64 -8.90
CA ASP A 117 -2.52 8.29 -8.91
C ASP A 117 -1.70 8.04 -7.66
N VAL A 118 -2.03 6.97 -6.94
CA VAL A 118 -1.34 6.57 -5.72
C VAL A 118 -0.92 5.12 -5.83
N HIS A 119 0.34 4.80 -5.52
CA HIS A 119 0.78 3.41 -5.38
C HIS A 119 -0.13 2.71 -4.38
N VAL A 120 -0.42 1.43 -4.60
CA VAL A 120 -1.18 0.64 -3.62
C VAL A 120 -0.51 0.66 -2.24
N GLY A 121 0.83 0.69 -2.15
CA GLY A 121 1.54 0.83 -0.87
C GLY A 121 1.33 2.19 -0.20
N CYS A 122 1.40 3.28 -0.98
CA CYS A 122 1.19 4.64 -0.48
C CYS A 122 -0.22 4.83 0.09
N ALA A 123 -1.25 4.26 -0.53
CA ALA A 123 -2.64 4.43 -0.11
C ALA A 123 -2.97 3.85 1.29
N PHE A 124 -2.05 3.11 1.90
CA PHE A 124 -2.23 2.48 3.21
C PHE A 124 -1.04 2.73 4.15
N VAL A 125 -0.23 3.75 3.88
CA VAL A 125 0.75 4.21 4.87
C VAL A 125 0.00 4.70 6.13
N PRO A 126 0.55 4.47 7.32
CA PRO A 126 -0.14 4.83 8.56
C PRO A 126 -0.31 6.35 8.70
N GLU A 127 -1.40 6.76 9.35
CA GLU A 127 -1.67 8.18 9.64
C GLU A 127 -0.68 8.81 10.63
N SER A 128 0.00 7.99 11.41
CA SER A 128 1.03 8.43 12.33
C SER A 128 2.09 7.36 12.51
N VAL A 129 3.34 7.79 12.69
CA VAL A 129 4.49 6.93 12.96
C VAL A 129 5.26 7.47 14.16
N GLU A 130 5.82 6.55 14.93
CA GLU A 130 6.79 6.85 15.99
C GLU A 130 8.21 6.60 15.46
N ARG A 131 9.16 7.39 15.94
CA ARG A 131 10.59 7.22 15.65
C ARG A 131 11.36 7.14 16.95
N GLU A 132 12.46 6.40 16.96
CA GLU A 132 13.29 6.26 18.16
C GLU A 132 14.13 7.52 18.45
N ASP A 133 14.50 8.25 17.40
CA ASP A 133 15.28 9.49 17.47
C ASP A 133 14.40 10.75 17.60
N HIS A 134 13.08 10.61 17.68
CA HIS A 134 12.15 11.73 17.80
C HIS A 134 11.05 11.46 18.83
N GLU A 135 10.93 12.33 19.84
CA GLU A 135 10.06 12.13 21.00
C GLU A 135 8.55 12.14 20.67
N HIS A 136 8.12 12.96 19.70
CA HIS A 136 6.71 13.11 19.36
C HIS A 136 6.32 12.23 18.16
N PRO A 137 5.09 11.69 18.10
CA PRO A 137 4.62 11.01 16.91
C PRO A 137 4.57 11.95 15.71
N LEU A 138 5.06 11.50 14.56
CA LEU A 138 4.88 12.21 13.31
C LEU A 138 3.50 11.91 12.76
N THR A 139 2.80 12.94 12.25
CA THR A 139 1.48 12.79 11.61
C THR A 139 1.63 12.91 10.10
N LEU A 140 0.91 12.08 9.35
CA LEU A 140 0.88 12.14 7.90
C LEU A 140 0.16 13.41 7.43
N LEU A 141 0.80 14.14 6.54
CA LEU A 141 0.23 15.26 5.80
C LEU A 141 0.22 14.91 4.31
N TYR A 142 -0.90 15.17 3.64
CA TYR A 142 -1.05 14.90 2.21
C TYR A 142 -0.55 16.04 1.30
N ASN A 143 0.22 16.96 1.89
CA ASN A 143 0.93 18.03 1.19
C ASN A 143 2.10 18.46 2.06
N THR A 144 3.15 18.97 1.42
CA THR A 144 4.26 19.59 2.12
C THR A 144 3.78 20.88 2.83
N PRO A 145 4.17 21.14 4.09
CA PRO A 145 3.73 22.30 4.87
C PRO A 145 4.04 23.69 4.27
N CYS A 146 4.81 23.76 3.18
CA CYS A 146 5.21 25.00 2.54
C CYS A 146 4.19 25.44 1.48
N LYS A 147 3.31 26.38 1.85
CA LYS A 147 2.60 27.23 0.89
C LYS A 147 3.35 28.54 0.70
N GLY A 148 4.03 28.69 -0.43
CA GLY A 148 4.21 29.98 -1.12
C GLY A 148 4.77 31.14 -0.30
N ARG A 149 6.01 31.02 0.19
CA ARG A 149 6.80 32.23 0.43
C ARG A 149 7.37 32.70 -0.92
N GLU A 150 7.40 34.01 -1.13
CA GLU A 150 7.98 34.64 -2.34
C GLU A 150 9.49 34.35 -2.51
N ASP A 151 10.11 33.67 -1.54
CA ASP A 151 11.53 33.32 -1.49
C ASP A 151 11.87 31.92 -2.02
N GLY A 152 10.86 31.08 -2.37
CA GLY A 152 11.10 29.75 -2.96
C GLY A 152 11.71 28.72 -2.00
N VAL A 153 11.47 28.84 -0.69
CA VAL A 153 12.00 27.89 0.31
C VAL A 153 11.33 26.53 0.18
N THR A 154 12.10 25.55 -0.29
CA THR A 154 11.74 24.12 -0.31
C THR A 154 11.67 23.57 1.12
N PHE A 155 10.73 22.67 1.39
CA PHE A 155 10.69 21.94 2.66
C PHE A 155 11.85 20.93 2.67
N ILE A 156 12.68 20.92 3.71
CA ILE A 156 13.85 20.02 3.79
C ILE A 156 13.54 18.89 4.77
N CYS A 157 13.95 17.68 4.43
CA CYS A 157 13.84 16.52 5.31
C CYS A 157 14.84 16.58 6.46
N ASP A 158 14.36 16.49 7.70
CA ASP A 158 15.22 16.53 8.91
C ASP A 158 16.10 15.29 9.09
N VAL A 159 15.88 14.23 8.29
CA VAL A 159 16.66 12.98 8.36
C VAL A 159 17.79 12.97 7.34
N CYS A 160 17.50 13.28 6.08
CA CYS A 160 18.50 13.21 5.00
C CYS A 160 19.02 14.58 4.55
N GLU A 161 18.47 15.68 5.07
CA GLU A 161 18.83 17.05 4.69
C GLU A 161 18.60 17.36 3.19
N GLU A 162 17.71 16.62 2.53
CA GLU A 162 17.34 16.82 1.12
C GLU A 162 16.01 17.57 0.96
N ASP A 163 15.90 18.27 -0.16
CA ASP A 163 14.71 19.02 -0.57
C ASP A 163 13.54 18.08 -0.88
N MET A 164 12.39 18.32 -0.26
CA MET A 164 11.12 17.66 -0.56
C MET A 164 10.32 18.44 -1.59
N PRO A 165 9.98 17.82 -2.74
CA PRO A 165 9.12 18.44 -3.74
C PRO A 165 7.77 18.93 -3.19
N GLU A 166 7.22 19.97 -3.81
CA GLU A 166 5.91 20.49 -3.43
C GLU A 166 4.80 19.45 -3.63
N ASN A 167 3.78 19.52 -2.76
CA ASN A 167 2.56 18.70 -2.83
C ASN A 167 2.74 17.19 -2.60
N LEU A 168 3.92 16.71 -2.22
CA LEU A 168 4.10 15.32 -1.78
C LEU A 168 3.63 15.11 -0.33
N TRP A 169 3.37 13.86 0.02
CA TRP A 169 3.04 13.47 1.37
C TRP A 169 4.28 13.43 2.24
N VAL A 170 4.13 13.88 3.48
CA VAL A 170 5.21 13.91 4.47
C VAL A 170 4.71 13.43 5.81
N TYR A 171 5.60 12.88 6.61
CA TYR A 171 5.37 12.76 8.04
C TYR A 171 5.90 14.02 8.72
N TYR A 172 5.08 14.63 9.58
CA TYR A 172 5.41 15.90 10.19
C TYR A 172 5.01 15.96 11.67
N CYS A 173 5.92 16.44 12.50
CA CYS A 173 5.68 16.83 13.87
C CYS A 173 5.61 18.35 13.96
N LYS A 174 4.41 18.86 14.25
CA LYS A 174 4.16 20.29 14.41
C LYS A 174 4.83 20.89 15.65
N GLU A 175 5.05 20.09 16.69
CA GLU A 175 5.63 20.57 17.95
C GLU A 175 7.11 20.92 17.80
N CYS A 176 7.82 20.14 16.98
CA CYS A 176 9.24 20.30 16.74
C CYS A 176 9.59 20.94 15.39
N ASP A 177 8.58 21.19 14.54
CA ASP A 177 8.78 21.56 13.13
C ASP A 177 9.69 20.56 12.40
N TYR A 178 9.42 19.28 12.60
CA TYR A 178 10.25 18.16 12.12
C TYR A 178 9.48 17.38 11.05
N GLY A 179 10.01 17.27 9.83
CA GLY A 179 9.38 16.53 8.74
C GLY A 179 10.30 15.60 7.98
N THR A 180 9.70 14.53 7.46
CA THR A 180 10.42 13.46 6.77
C THR A 180 9.69 13.00 5.52
N HIS A 181 10.44 12.44 4.56
CA HIS A 181 9.87 11.64 3.48
C HIS A 181 8.96 10.52 4.02
N VAL A 182 7.88 10.22 3.30
CA VAL A 182 6.88 9.21 3.69
C VAL A 182 7.40 7.77 3.68
N HIS A 183 8.49 7.50 2.95
CA HIS A 183 9.10 6.17 2.85
C HIS A 183 10.51 6.12 3.45
N SER A 184 11.49 6.68 2.75
CA SER A 184 12.93 6.55 3.06
C SER A 184 13.35 7.12 4.41
N CYS A 185 12.54 8.00 5.00
CA CYS A 185 12.89 8.72 6.23
C CYS A 185 11.81 8.61 7.32
N ALA A 186 10.72 7.87 7.09
CA ALA A 186 9.60 7.79 8.03
C ALA A 186 9.92 6.92 9.26
N THR A 187 10.77 5.91 9.09
CA THR A 187 11.21 5.00 10.15
C THR A 187 12.68 5.21 10.46
N TYR A 188 13.06 4.98 11.72
CA TYR A 188 14.45 5.04 12.14
C TYR A 188 15.16 3.76 11.72
N GLU A 189 16.20 3.90 10.91
CA GLU A 189 17.17 2.84 10.63
C GLU A 189 18.55 3.44 10.83
N ASP A 190 19.39 2.75 11.60
CA ASP A 190 20.67 3.25 12.10
C ASP A 190 21.66 3.46 10.94
N ASN A 191 21.64 4.64 10.32
CA ASN A 191 22.44 4.98 9.15
C ASN A 191 23.82 5.54 9.54
N ALA A 192 24.46 4.93 10.55
CA ALA A 192 25.77 5.35 11.06
C ALA A 192 26.95 5.06 10.10
N ALA A 193 26.72 4.59 8.86
CA ALA A 193 27.81 4.20 7.97
C ALA A 193 27.54 4.42 6.47
N LYS A 194 27.13 5.62 6.03
CA LYS A 194 27.35 6.03 4.62
C LYS A 194 27.80 7.49 4.47
N LYS A 195 29.08 7.73 4.80
CA LYS A 195 29.90 8.74 4.11
C LYS A 195 31.04 8.01 3.42
N GLY A 196 30.93 7.80 2.11
CA GLY A 196 31.99 7.24 1.25
C GLY A 196 31.48 6.30 0.15
N GLU A 197 31.50 6.80 -1.09
CA GLU A 197 31.58 6.18 -2.43
C GLU A 197 31.20 4.69 -2.68
N GLU A 198 30.31 4.53 -3.67
CA GLU A 198 30.15 3.48 -4.71
C GLU A 198 30.06 1.97 -4.40
N GLU A 199 29.08 1.37 -5.10
CA GLU A 199 28.83 -0.04 -5.47
C GLU A 199 28.39 -1.06 -4.40
N GLY A 200 27.10 -1.43 -4.51
CA GLY A 200 26.61 -2.81 -4.41
C GLY A 200 26.62 -3.47 -3.04
N GLU A 201 25.49 -3.41 -2.33
CA GLU A 201 25.06 -4.45 -1.38
C GLU A 201 23.61 -4.16 -0.93
N THR A 202 22.64 -4.88 -1.51
CA THR A 202 21.26 -4.93 -1.02
C THR A 202 21.10 -6.19 -0.19
N SER A 203 21.21 -6.10 1.13
CA SER A 203 20.69 -7.16 2.00
C SER A 203 20.33 -6.65 3.39
N SER A 204 19.23 -7.17 3.92
CA SER A 204 18.63 -7.01 5.25
C SER A 204 17.59 -5.90 5.48
N VAL A 205 17.78 -4.67 4.96
CA VAL A 205 16.95 -3.52 5.40
C VAL A 205 15.55 -3.47 4.76
N ALA A 206 15.44 -3.86 3.49
CA ALA A 206 14.14 -3.94 2.79
C ALA A 206 13.19 -5.00 3.39
N SER A 207 13.70 -5.96 4.17
CA SER A 207 12.92 -7.07 4.72
C SER A 207 12.09 -6.65 5.94
N GLU A 208 12.63 -5.78 6.80
CA GLU A 208 12.00 -5.38 8.07
C GLU A 208 10.89 -4.35 7.84
N MET A 209 11.18 -3.27 7.09
CA MET A 209 10.19 -2.25 6.72
C MET A 209 9.00 -2.84 5.95
N LYS A 210 9.23 -3.92 5.21
CA LYS A 210 8.24 -4.62 4.39
C LYS A 210 7.34 -5.57 5.16
N SER A 211 7.86 -6.25 6.18
CA SER A 211 7.02 -7.03 7.10
C SER A 211 6.04 -6.15 7.89
N VAL A 212 6.48 -4.95 8.23
CA VAL A 212 5.70 -3.93 8.91
C VAL A 212 4.66 -3.33 7.97
N MET A 213 5.01 -3.00 6.72
CA MET A 213 4.04 -2.55 5.70
C MET A 213 3.02 -3.65 5.34
N ASP A 214 3.41 -4.92 5.27
CA ASP A 214 2.48 -6.03 5.03
C ASP A 214 1.48 -6.19 6.19
N ALA A 215 1.95 -6.23 7.44
CA ALA A 215 1.07 -6.31 8.60
C ALA A 215 0.20 -5.04 8.76
N ARG A 216 0.74 -3.86 8.42
CA ARG A 216 0.00 -2.59 8.45
C ARG A 216 -1.00 -2.46 7.32
N MET A 217 -0.68 -2.95 6.12
CA MET A 217 -1.62 -3.07 5.00
C MET A 217 -2.79 -3.99 5.37
N GLU A 218 -2.52 -5.12 6.02
CA GLU A 218 -3.58 -6.01 6.53
C GLU A 218 -4.46 -5.30 7.58
N MET A 219 -3.86 -4.55 8.51
CA MET A 219 -4.61 -3.75 9.50
C MET A 219 -5.43 -2.63 8.84
N ALA A 220 -4.87 -1.90 7.88
CA ALA A 220 -5.52 -0.79 7.20
C ALA A 220 -6.65 -1.29 6.27
N MET A 221 -6.47 -2.41 5.59
CA MET A 221 -7.54 -3.07 4.82
C MET A 221 -8.68 -3.54 5.73
N MET A 222 -8.39 -4.09 6.91
CA MET A 222 -9.42 -4.42 7.89
C MET A 222 -10.16 -3.18 8.40
N GLN A 223 -9.46 -2.06 8.62
CA GLN A 223 -10.10 -0.81 9.03
C GLN A 223 -11.02 -0.24 7.94
N LEU A 224 -10.59 -0.22 6.68
CA LEU A 224 -11.45 0.22 5.56
C LEU A 224 -12.70 -0.65 5.40
N GLN A 225 -12.61 -1.95 5.67
CA GLN A 225 -13.78 -2.83 5.69
C GLN A 225 -14.75 -2.47 6.82
N LEU A 226 -14.25 -2.11 8.01
CA LEU A 226 -15.08 -1.65 9.12
C LEU A 226 -15.76 -0.31 8.80
N ASP A 227 -15.03 0.65 8.23
CA ASP A 227 -15.56 1.96 7.86
C ASP A 227 -16.63 1.85 6.75
N ALA A 228 -16.45 0.93 5.79
CA ALA A 228 -17.45 0.63 4.78
C ALA A 228 -18.72 -0.03 5.37
N ILE A 229 -18.56 -0.87 6.41
CA ILE A 229 -19.69 -1.47 7.15
C ILE A 229 -20.44 -0.39 7.94
N ASP A 230 -19.75 0.53 8.58
CA ASP A 230 -20.37 1.64 9.34
C ASP A 230 -21.10 2.62 8.42
N ALA A 231 -20.51 2.93 7.24
CA ALA A 231 -21.17 3.72 6.20
C ALA A 231 -22.48 3.06 5.73
N ALA A 232 -22.49 1.74 5.56
CA ALA A 232 -23.69 0.97 5.20
C ALA A 232 -24.69 0.79 6.36
N GLY A 233 -24.20 0.78 7.61
CA GLY A 233 -24.99 0.64 8.84
C GLY A 233 -25.77 1.90 9.23
N SER A 234 -25.43 3.06 8.68
CA SER A 234 -26.16 4.32 8.89
C SER A 234 -27.57 4.36 8.26
N TYR A 235 -27.93 3.33 7.46
CA TYR A 235 -29.21 3.24 6.74
C TYR A 235 -30.24 2.28 7.36
N VAL A 236 -30.12 1.91 8.65
CA VAL A 236 -31.23 1.28 9.39
C VAL A 236 -31.93 2.34 10.25
N GLY A 237 -32.80 3.08 9.57
CA GLY A 237 -33.63 4.12 10.17
C GLY A 237 -34.54 3.61 11.28
N SER A 238 -34.69 4.48 12.27
CA SER A 238 -35.75 4.57 13.27
C SER A 238 -37.07 3.89 12.85
N TRP A 239 -37.32 2.69 13.36
CA TRP A 239 -38.65 2.10 13.39
C TRP A 239 -39.39 2.64 14.62
N GLU A 240 -40.16 3.72 14.46
CA GLU A 240 -41.18 4.10 15.45
C GLU A 240 -42.41 3.18 15.32
N PRO A 241 -42.90 2.56 16.42
CA PRO A 241 -44.13 1.80 16.37
C PRO A 241 -45.33 2.76 16.31
N ARG A 242 -46.09 2.67 15.22
CA ARG A 242 -47.39 3.34 15.06
C ARG A 242 -48.30 3.00 16.25
N ARG A 243 -48.53 3.97 17.14
CA ARG A 243 -49.67 3.94 18.08
C ARG A 243 -50.94 4.27 17.29
N GLY A 244 -51.76 3.26 17.06
CA GLY A 244 -53.16 3.45 16.72
C GLY A 244 -53.95 3.83 17.97
N TYR A 245 -54.77 4.86 17.88
CA TYR A 245 -55.92 5.05 18.75
C TYR A 245 -57.12 5.45 17.90
N TYR A 246 -58.18 4.63 18.00
CA TYR A 246 -59.59 5.01 17.97
C TYR A 246 -59.75 6.34 18.77
N TRP A 247 -60.47 7.38 18.34
CA TRP A 247 -61.85 7.49 17.83
C TRP A 247 -61.96 8.69 16.89
#